data_AF-A0A0P6RR25-F1
#
_entry.id   AF-A0A0P6RR25-F1
#
_cell.length_a   1.000
_cell.length_b   1.000
_cell.length_c   1.000
_cell.angle_alpha   90.00
_cell.angle_beta   90.00
_cell.angle_gamma   90.00
#
_symmetry.space_group_name_H-M   'P 1'
#
loop_
_entity.id
_entity.type
_entity.pdbx_description
1 polymer ?
#
loop_
_entity_poly.entity_id
_entity_poly.type
_entity_poly.pdbx_seq_one_letter_code
_entity_poly.pdbx_strand_id
1 'polypeptide(L)'
;MIPKPIENVDFWLVSGRVLTHRNIIFSSGKRFSYLEAESRLPDYWSTLFVTVELRSKLSQNTILSILGALRHLKLWKDTNQRDLIAEFGAGKFVA
;
A
#
# COMPACT_ATOMS: atom_id res chain seq x y z
N MET A 1 -29.81 14.99 -18.09
CA MET A 1 -29.13 13.67 -17.99
C MET A 1 -27.80 13.90 -17.31
N ILE A 2 -27.70 13.60 -16.02
CA ILE A 2 -26.47 13.79 -15.22
C ILE A 2 -25.87 12.38 -15.04
N PRO A 3 -24.58 12.14 -15.37
CA PRO A 3 -24.00 10.81 -15.17
C PRO A 3 -23.80 10.59 -13.67
N LYS A 4 -24.27 9.43 -13.18
CA LYS A 4 -24.02 8.97 -11.80
C LYS A 4 -22.53 8.66 -11.62
N PRO A 5 -21.95 8.93 -10.43
CA PRO A 5 -20.58 8.53 -10.14
C PRO A 5 -20.49 7.01 -10.09
N ILE A 6 -19.41 6.46 -10.66
CA ILE A 6 -19.06 5.05 -10.50
C ILE A 6 -18.53 4.89 -9.07
N GLU A 7 -19.38 4.38 -8.19
CA GLU A 7 -19.03 3.97 -6.83
C GLU A 7 -18.05 2.78 -6.91
N ASN A 8 -16.76 3.08 -6.92
CA ASN A 8 -15.74 2.09 -6.55
C ASN A 8 -15.60 2.09 -5.03
N VAL A 9 -16.58 1.42 -4.40
CA VAL A 9 -16.45 0.56 -3.22
C VAL A 9 -15.32 0.96 -2.26
N ASP A 10 -15.65 1.86 -1.33
CA ASP A 10 -14.91 2.05 -0.07
C ASP A 10 -15.06 0.78 0.79
N PHE A 11 -14.17 -0.19 0.56
CA PHE A 11 -14.12 -1.43 1.33
C PHE A 11 -13.42 -1.18 2.68
N TRP A 12 -14.23 -1.19 3.74
CA TRP A 12 -13.93 -1.40 5.18
C TRP A 12 -13.20 -0.28 5.94
N LEU A 13 -14.00 0.51 6.65
CA LEU A 13 -13.62 1.27 7.86
C LEU A 13 -13.33 0.30 9.01
N VAL A 14 -12.13 -0.29 9.04
CA VAL A 14 -11.62 -0.99 10.22
C VAL A 14 -10.25 -0.42 10.52
N SER A 15 -10.12 0.25 11.67
CA SER A 15 -8.85 0.69 12.29
C SER A 15 -8.21 2.03 11.86
N GLY A 16 -8.90 2.89 11.10
CA GLY A 16 -8.49 4.31 10.97
C GLY A 16 -7.15 4.58 10.26
N ARG A 17 -6.63 3.62 9.49
CA ARG A 17 -5.51 3.86 8.55
C ARG A 17 -5.87 3.33 7.17
N VAL A 18 -6.49 4.18 6.36
CA VAL A 18 -6.75 3.86 4.96
C VAL A 18 -5.46 4.07 4.17
N LEU A 19 -4.92 2.99 3.61
CA LEU A 19 -3.87 3.06 2.60
C LEU A 19 -4.50 2.92 1.22
N THR A 20 -4.31 3.92 0.39
CA THR A 20 -4.85 3.95 -0.98
C THR A 20 -3.73 3.75 -1.97
N HIS A 21 -3.95 2.90 -2.96
CA HIS A 21 -2.97 2.70 -4.01
C HIS A 21 -2.93 3.90 -4.97
N ARG A 22 -1.75 4.47 -5.22
CA ARG A 22 -1.55 5.59 -6.15
C ARG A 22 -0.53 5.25 -7.23
N ASN A 23 -0.72 5.86 -8.39
CA ASN A 23 0.21 5.77 -9.52
C ASN A 23 0.38 7.17 -10.11
N ILE A 24 1.60 7.68 -10.07
CA ILE A 24 1.98 8.96 -10.67
C ILE A 24 2.71 8.69 -11.97
N ILE A 25 2.34 9.43 -13.00
CA ILE A 25 3.06 9.49 -14.28
C ILE A 25 3.77 10.83 -14.32
N PHE A 26 5.10 10.80 -14.35
CA PHE A 26 5.92 11.99 -14.51
C PHE A 26 5.85 12.49 -15.95
N SER A 27 6.20 13.77 -16.17
CA SER A 27 6.33 14.36 -17.51
C SER A 27 7.26 13.58 -18.43
N SER A 28 8.24 12.87 -17.87
CA SER A 28 9.15 11.97 -18.61
C SER A 28 8.50 10.64 -19.03
N GLY A 29 7.21 10.42 -18.77
CA GLY A 29 6.52 9.15 -18.99
C GLY A 29 6.84 8.06 -17.96
N LYS A 30 7.74 8.31 -17.01
CA LYS A 30 8.07 7.36 -15.94
C LYS A 30 6.87 7.21 -15.01
N ARG A 31 6.62 5.98 -14.56
CA ARG A 31 5.58 5.67 -13.59
C ARG A 31 6.18 5.46 -12.21
N PHE A 32 5.44 5.82 -11.17
CA PHE A 32 5.79 5.52 -9.79
C PHE A 32 4.54 5.20 -9.00
N SER A 33 4.54 4.02 -8.39
CA SER A 33 3.44 3.56 -7.57
C SER A 33 3.83 3.51 -6.11
N TYR A 34 2.90 3.91 -5.26
CA TYR A 34 3.09 3.96 -3.81
C TYR A 34 1.75 3.79 -3.10
N LEU A 35 1.80 3.50 -1.80
CA LEU A 35 0.63 3.55 -0.93
C LEU A 35 0.54 4.93 -0.30
N GLU A 36 -0.61 5.57 -0.41
CA GLU A 36 -0.91 6.88 0.16
C GLU A 36 -1.63 6.68 1.50
N ALA A 37 -1.12 7.32 2.54
CA ALA A 37 -1.78 7.39 3.83
C ALA A 37 -2.93 8.40 3.81
N GLU A 38 -3.81 8.34 4.81
CA GLU A 38 -4.93 9.27 4.97
C GLU A 38 -4.50 10.75 4.98
N SER A 39 -3.29 11.04 5.46
CA SER A 39 -2.68 12.38 5.40
C SER A 39 -2.37 12.88 3.98
N ARG A 40 -2.71 12.10 2.95
CA ARG A 40 -2.38 12.32 1.52
C ARG A 40 -0.89 12.33 1.23
N LEU A 41 -0.08 11.83 2.16
CA LEU A 41 1.34 11.64 1.99
C LEU A 41 1.63 10.18 1.64
N PRO A 42 2.68 9.90 0.84
CA PRO A 42 3.16 8.55 0.66
C PRO A 42 3.49 7.90 2.01
N ASP A 43 3.03 6.66 2.21
CA ASP A 43 3.45 5.84 3.33
C ASP A 43 4.96 5.62 3.24
N TYR A 44 5.68 6.14 4.24
CA TYR A 44 7.13 6.28 4.20
C TYR A 44 7.85 4.96 3.92
N TRP A 45 7.55 3.91 4.69
CA TRP A 45 8.26 2.64 4.60
C TRP A 45 8.00 1.89 3.30
N SER A 46 6.75 1.84 2.83
CA SER A 46 6.46 1.19 1.54
C SER A 46 7.07 1.98 0.38
N THR A 47 7.04 3.31 0.44
CA THR A 47 7.62 4.19 -0.59
C THR A 47 9.14 4.04 -0.66
N LEU A 48 9.81 3.99 0.49
CA LEU A 48 11.26 3.78 0.58
C LEU A 48 11.63 2.40 0.03
N PHE A 49 10.93 1.35 0.48
CA PHE A 49 11.15 -0.02 0.01
C PHE A 49 10.97 -0.14 -1.51
N VAL A 50 9.89 0.40 -2.07
CA VAL A 50 9.69 0.42 -3.53
C VAL A 50 10.84 1.13 -4.23
N THR A 51 11.26 2.29 -3.73
CA THR A 51 12.27 3.13 -4.38
C THR A 51 13.65 2.50 -4.35
N VAL A 52 14.05 1.94 -3.21
CA VAL A 52 15.40 1.41 -2.98
C VAL A 52 15.51 -0.03 -3.47
N GLU A 53 14.53 -0.88 -3.18
CA GLU A 53 14.66 -2.31 -3.41
C GLU A 53 14.03 -2.79 -4.71
N LEU A 54 12.91 -2.21 -5.14
CA LEU A 54 12.10 -2.79 -6.21
C LEU A 54 12.27 -2.08 -7.54
N ARG A 55 12.39 -0.75 -7.52
CA ARG A 55 12.27 0.10 -8.72
C ARG A 55 13.28 -0.22 -9.82
N SER A 56 14.51 -0.60 -9.46
CA SER A 56 15.56 -0.96 -10.41
C SER A 56 15.51 -2.42 -10.86
N LYS A 57 14.72 -3.27 -10.18
CA LYS A 57 14.76 -4.73 -10.32
C LYS A 57 13.49 -5.33 -10.93
N LEU A 58 12.34 -4.70 -10.69
CA LEU A 58 11.02 -5.29 -11.00
C LEU A 58 10.20 -4.44 -11.96
N SER A 59 9.28 -5.11 -12.68
CA SER A 59 8.31 -4.43 -13.53
C SER A 59 7.29 -3.64 -12.70
N GLN A 60 6.69 -2.61 -13.29
CA GLN A 60 5.65 -1.81 -12.63
C GLN A 60 4.50 -2.70 -12.13
N ASN A 61 4.04 -3.66 -12.93
CA ASN A 61 2.93 -4.54 -12.56
C ASN A 61 3.28 -5.43 -11.35
N THR A 62 4.52 -5.90 -11.27
CA THR A 62 5.01 -6.65 -10.10
C THR A 62 5.04 -5.78 -8.85
N ILE A 63 5.51 -4.53 -8.97
CA ILE A 63 5.52 -3.56 -7.87
C ILE A 63 4.08 -3.28 -7.39
N LEU A 64 3.12 -3.11 -8.30
CA LEU A 64 1.70 -2.94 -7.96
C LEU A 64 1.17 -4.12 -7.13
N SER A 65 1.48 -5.35 -7.55
CA SER A 65 1.07 -6.56 -6.83
C SER A 65 1.67 -6.62 -5.42
N ILE A 66 2.96 -6.30 -5.28
CA ILE A 66 3.64 -6.25 -3.97
C ILE A 66 3.02 -5.17 -3.07
N LEU A 67 2.75 -3.97 -3.59
CA LEU A 67 2.08 -2.92 -2.84
C LEU A 67 0.68 -3.33 -2.38
N GLY A 68 -0.06 -4.08 -3.22
CA GLY A 68 -1.33 -4.69 -2.85
C GLY A 68 -1.19 -5.65 -1.68
N ALA A 69 -0.22 -6.57 -1.73
CA ALA A 69 0.06 -7.49 -0.63
C ALA A 69 0.45 -6.76 0.66
N LEU A 70 1.30 -5.72 0.58
CA LEU A 70 1.67 -4.89 1.73
C LEU A 70 0.46 -4.16 2.33
N ARG A 71 -0.44 -3.63 1.49
CA ARG A 71 -1.69 -3.03 1.95
C ARG A 71 -2.54 -4.03 2.72
N HIS A 72 -2.71 -5.24 2.18
CA HIS A 72 -3.47 -6.30 2.85
C HIS A 72 -2.83 -6.72 4.18
N LEU A 73 -1.50 -6.90 4.22
CA LEU A 73 -0.80 -7.26 5.45
C LEU A 73 -0.95 -6.18 6.54
N LYS A 74 -0.82 -4.91 6.17
CA LYS A 74 -1.01 -3.78 7.10
C LYS A 74 -2.43 -3.72 7.63
N LEU A 75 -3.43 -3.87 6.76
CA LEU A 75 -4.83 -3.92 7.16
C LEU A 75 -5.11 -5.11 8.09
N TRP A 76 -4.62 -6.30 7.76
CA TRP A 76 -4.77 -7.48 8.60
C TRP A 76 -4.13 -7.30 9.98
N LYS A 77 -2.92 -6.71 10.03
CA LYS A 77 -2.25 -6.37 11.30
C LYS A 77 -3.14 -5.49 12.17
N ASP A 78 -3.67 -4.42 11.58
CA ASP A 78 -4.46 -3.42 12.29
C ASP A 78 -5.83 -3.96 12.73
N THR A 79 -6.48 -4.78 11.90
CA THR A 79 -7.74 -5.48 12.23
C THR A 79 -7.57 -6.47 13.38
N ASN A 80 -6.42 -7.16 13.44
CA ASN A 80 -6.14 -8.16 14.47
C ASN A 80 -5.36 -7.59 15.67
N GLN A 81 -5.12 -6.27 15.71
CA GLN A 81 -4.35 -5.60 16.79
C GLN A 81 -2.96 -6.22 17.04
N ARG A 82 -2.28 -6.63 15.96
CA ARG A 82 -0.99 -7.31 16.04
C ARG A 82 0.19 -6.34 15.95
N ASP A 83 1.29 -6.74 16.57
CA ASP A 83 2.60 -6.10 16.39
C ASP A 83 3.53 -7.01 15.60
N LEU A 84 3.45 -6.87 14.28
CA LEU A 84 4.27 -7.67 13.36
C LEU A 84 5.77 -7.47 13.55
N ILE A 85 6.22 -6.30 14.00
CA ILE A 85 7.65 -6.05 14.19
C ILE A 85 8.16 -6.86 15.39
N ALA A 86 7.42 -6.83 16.51
CA ALA A 86 7.75 -7.63 17.68
C ALA A 86 7.68 -9.13 17.39
N GLU A 87 6.65 -9.58 16.66
CA GLU A 87 6.48 -10.99 16.29
C GLU A 87 7.62 -11.50 15.42
N PHE A 88 7.98 -10.76 14.36
CA PHE A 88 9.11 -11.12 13.50
C PHE A 88 10.44 -11.08 14.25
N GLY A 89 10.63 -10.10 15.15
CA GLY A 89 11.81 -10.04 16.03
C GLY A 89 11.93 -11.26 16.95
N ALA A 90 10.80 -11.84 17.37
CA ALA A 90 10.75 -13.06 18.17
C ALA A 90 10.77 -14.36 17.35
N GLY A 91 10.93 -14.29 16.02
CA GLY A 91 10.87 -15.45 15.12
C GLY A 91 9.48 -16.08 15.02
N LYS A 92 8.42 -15.38 15.44
CA LYS A 92 7.03 -15.81 15.28
C LYS A 92 6.51 -15.29 13.95
N PHE A 93 6.34 -16.20 13.00
CA PHE A 93 5.80 -15.84 11.68
C PHE A 93 4.31 -16.15 11.63
N VAL A 94 3.48 -15.11 11.75
CA VAL A 94 2.06 -15.15 11.36
C VAL A 94 1.31 -16.38 11.91
N ALA A 95 1.60 -16.75 13.16
CA ALA A 95 0.89 -17.81 13.89
C ALA A 95 -0.52 -17.36 14.29
#